data_AF-A0A4R9WK46-F1
#
_entry.id   AF-A0A4R9WK46-F1
#
_cell.length_a   1.000
_cell.length_b   1.000
_cell.length_c   1.000
_cell.angle_alpha   90.00
_cell.angle_beta   90.00
_cell.angle_gamma   90.00
#
_symmetry.space_group_name_H-M   'P 1'
#
loop_
_entity.id
_entity.type
_entity.pdbx_description
1 polymer ?
#
loop_
_entity_poly.entity_id
_entity_poly.type
_entity_poly.pdbx_seq_one_letter_code
_entity_poly.pdbx_strand_id
1 'polypeptide(L)'
;IPLDDADRWPWLAKVGETLRRQPAPVIVGCSALKRAYRDFITERAGAPVLFVYLEGSRELISRRMHERTGHFMPTSLLDSQFATLEVPGKDE
;
A
#
# COMPACT_ATOMS: atom_id res chain seq x y z
N ILE A 1 9.42 -13.45 7.03
CA ILE A 1 9.64 -13.60 5.58
C ILE A 1 8.74 -12.57 4.90
N PRO A 2 9.21 -11.79 3.91
CA PRO A 2 8.34 -10.89 3.16
C PRO A 2 7.26 -11.69 2.42
N LEU A 3 6.05 -11.13 2.31
CA LEU A 3 5.01 -11.70 1.46
C LEU A 3 5.43 -11.65 0.00
N ASP A 4 4.94 -12.58 -0.81
CA ASP A 4 5.06 -12.52 -2.28
C ASP A 4 3.76 -12.00 -2.91
N ASP A 5 3.69 -11.99 -4.25
CA ASP A 5 2.52 -11.48 -4.96
C ASP A 5 1.30 -12.38 -4.77
N ALA A 6 1.49 -13.71 -4.71
CA ALA A 6 0.42 -14.68 -4.50
C ALA A 6 -0.23 -14.49 -3.12
N ASP A 7 0.57 -14.19 -2.10
CA ASP A 7 0.10 -13.85 -0.76
C ASP A 7 -0.73 -12.54 -0.75
N ARG A 8 -0.40 -11.59 -1.62
CA ARG A 8 -1.01 -10.24 -1.62
C ARG A 8 -2.35 -10.20 -2.35
N TRP A 9 -2.54 -10.97 -3.42
CA TRP A 9 -3.76 -10.87 -4.25
C TRP A 9 -5.07 -11.01 -3.47
N PRO A 10 -5.25 -11.98 -2.54
CA PRO A 10 -6.48 -12.10 -1.77
C PRO A 10 -6.76 -10.86 -0.90
N TRP A 11 -5.71 -10.27 -0.34
CA TRP A 11 -5.84 -9.06 0.48
C TRP A 11 -6.20 -7.83 -0.37
N LEU A 12 -5.56 -7.65 -1.53
CA LEU A 12 -5.87 -6.55 -2.45
C LEU A 12 -7.30 -6.63 -2.98
N ALA A 13 -7.81 -7.85 -3.25
CA ALA A 13 -9.21 -8.05 -3.60
C ALA A 13 -10.13 -7.57 -2.48
N LYS A 14 -9.80 -7.88 -1.22
CA LYS A 14 -10.57 -7.45 -0.06
C LYS A 14 -10.60 -5.92 0.11
N VAL A 15 -9.49 -5.24 -0.19
CA VAL A 15 -9.42 -3.77 -0.19
C VAL A 15 -10.40 -3.20 -1.22
N GLY A 16 -10.34 -3.65 -2.48
CA GLY A 16 -11.27 -3.18 -3.52
C GLY A 16 -12.73 -3.47 -3.19
N GLU A 17 -13.05 -4.67 -2.69
CA GLU A 17 -14.40 -5.00 -2.23
C GLU A 17 -14.88 -4.11 -1.07
N THR A 18 -13.98 -3.68 -0.19
CA THR A 18 -14.31 -2.81 0.94
C THR A 18 -14.67 -1.42 0.46
N LEU A 19 -13.93 -0.90 -0.53
CA LEU A 19 -14.23 0.38 -1.18
C LEU A 19 -15.58 0.36 -1.91
N ARG A 20 -15.96 -0.77 -2.53
CA ARG A 20 -17.23 -0.91 -3.25
C ARG A 20 -18.48 -0.84 -2.36
N ARG A 21 -18.40 -1.36 -1.14
CA ARG A 21 -19.59 -1.72 -0.32
C ARG A 21 -20.18 -0.58 0.51
N GLN A 22 -19.55 0.60 0.55
CA GLN A 22 -19.81 1.59 1.58
C GLN A 22 -20.51 2.84 1.01
N PRO A 23 -21.62 3.29 1.61
CA PRO A 23 -22.36 4.47 1.15
C PRO A 23 -21.66 5.81 1.48
N ALA A 24 -20.68 5.77 2.38
CA ALA A 24 -19.85 6.91 2.77
C ALA A 24 -18.41 6.74 2.24
N PRO A 25 -17.65 7.83 2.07
CA PRO A 25 -16.24 7.76 1.71
C PRO A 25 -15.46 6.87 2.70
N VAL A 26 -14.70 5.92 2.17
CA VAL A 26 -13.85 5.01 2.93
C VAL A 26 -12.39 5.32 2.64
N ILE A 27 -11.58 5.37 3.70
CA ILE A 27 -10.12 5.44 3.57
C ILE A 27 -9.53 4.13 4.09
N VAL A 28 -8.66 3.52 3.30
CA VAL A 28 -7.97 2.27 3.65
C VAL A 28 -6.47 2.52 3.64
N GLY A 29 -5.79 2.15 4.73
CA GLY A 29 -4.33 2.07 4.75
C GLY A 29 -3.87 0.83 3.98
N CYS A 30 -3.22 1.03 2.84
CA CYS A 30 -2.74 -0.03 1.96
C CYS A 30 -1.40 0.40 1.34
N SER A 31 -0.39 -0.48 1.31
CA SER A 31 0.90 -0.13 0.71
C SER A 31 0.84 0.00 -0.82
N ALA A 32 -0.02 -0.78 -1.49
CA ALA A 32 -0.31 -0.70 -2.93
C ALA A 32 0.93 -0.41 -3.82
N LEU A 33 2.03 -1.13 -3.53
CA LEU A 33 3.38 -0.76 -3.97
C LEU A 33 3.57 -0.80 -5.49
N LYS A 34 2.90 -1.72 -6.19
CA LYS A 34 3.00 -1.88 -7.64
C LYS A 34 1.79 -1.28 -8.35
N ARG A 35 1.97 -0.81 -9.58
CA ARG A 35 0.87 -0.35 -10.44
C ARG A 35 -0.18 -1.44 -10.62
N ALA A 36 0.24 -2.68 -10.87
CA ALA A 36 -0.66 -3.82 -10.98
C ALA A 36 -1.55 -4.03 -9.74
N TYR A 37 -1.07 -3.64 -8.54
CA TYR A 37 -1.89 -3.71 -7.32
C TYR A 37 -2.94 -2.61 -7.28
N ARG A 38 -2.58 -1.39 -7.70
CA ARG A 38 -3.48 -0.24 -7.77
C ARG A 38 -4.57 -0.46 -8.82
N ASP A 39 -4.20 -0.96 -9.99
CA ASP A 39 -5.12 -1.35 -11.06
C ASP A 39 -6.10 -2.42 -10.57
N PHE A 40 -5.59 -3.47 -9.92
CA PHE A 40 -6.43 -4.55 -9.40
C PHE A 40 -7.39 -4.08 -8.29
N ILE A 41 -6.95 -3.20 -7.38
CA ILE A 41 -7.84 -2.58 -6.38
C ILE A 41 -8.96 -1.80 -7.06
N THR A 42 -8.62 -1.01 -8.07
CA THR A 42 -9.58 -0.17 -8.82
C THR A 42 -10.60 -1.02 -9.56
N GLU A 43 -10.16 -2.11 -10.22
CA GLU A 43 -11.04 -3.08 -10.87
C GLU A 43 -12.03 -3.68 -9.86
N ARG A 44 -11.54 -4.12 -8.69
CA ARG A 44 -12.36 -4.74 -7.64
C ARG A 44 -13.30 -3.76 -6.95
N ALA A 45 -12.94 -2.48 -6.88
CA ALA A 45 -13.82 -1.42 -6.41
C ALA A 45 -14.97 -1.13 -7.39
N GLY A 46 -14.74 -1.29 -8.69
CA GLY A 46 -15.75 -1.05 -9.73
C GLY A 46 -16.08 0.43 -9.95
N ALA A 47 -15.23 1.32 -9.45
CA ALA A 47 -15.34 2.77 -9.58
C ALA A 47 -13.93 3.40 -9.46
N PRO A 48 -13.73 4.66 -9.90
CA PRO A 48 -12.45 5.35 -9.71
C PRO A 48 -12.02 5.38 -8.24
N VAL A 49 -10.76 5.03 -7.97
CA VAL A 49 -10.16 5.03 -6.63
C VAL A 49 -9.08 6.11 -6.58
N LEU A 50 -9.11 6.97 -5.56
CA LEU A 50 -8.06 7.94 -5.31
C LEU A 50 -6.94 7.31 -4.48
N PHE A 51 -5.72 7.31 -5.02
CA PHE A 51 -4.53 6.91 -4.28
C PHE A 51 -3.81 8.14 -3.71
N VAL A 52 -3.47 8.09 -2.43
CA VAL A 52 -2.68 9.14 -1.76
C VAL A 52 -1.30 8.56 -1.44
N TYR A 53 -0.30 8.92 -2.25
CA TYR A 53 1.08 8.48 -2.04
C TYR A 53 1.78 9.37 -1.01
N LEU A 54 2.10 8.79 0.15
CA LEU A 54 2.87 9.46 1.20
C LEU A 54 4.38 9.29 0.92
N GLU A 55 4.92 10.20 0.12
CA GLU A 55 6.33 10.19 -0.25
C GLU A 55 7.25 10.51 0.95
N GLY A 56 8.37 9.80 1.04
CA GLY A 56 9.41 10.05 2.02
C GLY A 56 10.68 9.27 1.71
N SER A 57 11.83 9.85 2.00
CA SER A 57 13.10 9.15 1.83
C SER A 57 13.22 7.97 2.80
N ARG A 58 14.06 6.99 2.44
CA ARG A 58 14.36 5.83 3.30
C ARG A 58 14.83 6.28 4.68
N GLU A 59 15.70 7.29 4.74
CA GLU A 59 16.27 7.83 5.98
C GLU A 59 15.18 8.44 6.86
N LEU A 60 14.26 9.23 6.27
CA LEU A 60 13.16 9.85 7.00
C LEU A 60 12.22 8.79 7.58
N ILE A 61 11.84 7.79 6.79
CA ILE A 61 10.92 6.73 7.22
C ILE A 61 11.59 5.86 8.30
N SER A 62 12.86 5.47 8.09
CA SER A 62 13.63 4.69 9.06
C SER A 62 13.75 5.42 10.41
N ARG A 63 14.03 6.73 10.40
CA ARG A 63 14.08 7.54 11.63
C ARG A 63 12.74 7.52 12.35
N ARG A 64 11.64 7.80 11.65
CA ARG A 64 10.28 7.81 12.22
C ARG A 64 9.87 6.45 12.80
N MET A 65 10.29 5.36 12.16
CA MET A 65 10.05 4.01 12.67
C MET A 65 10.84 3.76 13.97
N HIS A 66 12.08 4.24 14.06
CA HIS A 66 12.94 4.05 15.23
C HIS A 66 12.48 4.88 16.44
N GLU A 67 11.95 6.08 16.22
CA GLU A 67 11.41 6.95 17.27
C GLU A 67 10.09 6.43 17.86
N ARG A 68 9.40 5.49 17.17
CA ARG A 68 8.11 4.96 17.62
C ARG A 68 8.31 3.92 18.71
N THR A 69 7.83 4.20 19.92
CA THR A 69 7.83 3.24 21.03
C THR A 69 6.72 2.19 20.86
N GLY A 70 6.97 0.94 21.27
CA GLY A 70 5.97 -0.13 21.29
C GLY A 70 5.72 -0.88 19.97
N HIS A 71 6.38 -0.51 18.87
CA HIS A 71 6.30 -1.23 17.59
C HIS A 71 7.69 -1.41 16.97
N PHE A 72 8.23 -2.62 17.04
CA PHE A 72 9.50 -2.96 16.39
C PHE A 72 9.21 -3.60 15.02
N MET A 73 9.30 -2.80 13.95
CA MET A 73 9.36 -3.35 12.60
C MET A 73 10.84 -3.53 12.22
N PRO A 74 11.30 -4.72 11.82
CA PRO A 74 12.68 -4.90 11.38
C PRO A 74 12.95 -4.04 10.14
N THR A 75 14.08 -3.34 10.12
CA THR A 75 14.50 -2.44 9.04
C THR A 75 14.63 -3.16 7.69
N SER A 76 14.88 -4.46 7.69
CA SER A 76 14.91 -5.30 6.49
C SER A 76 13.59 -5.34 5.72
N LEU A 77 12.46 -5.11 6.38
CA LEU A 77 11.16 -4.96 5.70
C LEU A 77 11.03 -3.60 5.00
N LEU A 78 11.71 -2.57 5.49
CA LEU A 78 11.70 -1.27 4.81
C LEU A 78 12.42 -1.37 3.47
N ASP A 79 13.58 -2.04 3.43
CA ASP A 79 14.36 -2.21 2.21
C ASP A 79 13.57 -2.99 1.14
N SER A 80 12.85 -4.05 1.51
CA SER A 80 12.03 -4.80 0.55
C SER A 80 10.82 -4.01 0.04
N GLN A 81 10.24 -3.12 0.85
CA GLN A 81 9.15 -2.24 0.42
C GLN A 81 9.65 -1.23 -0.62
N PHE A 82 10.79 -0.58 -0.37
CA PHE A 82 11.41 0.32 -1.34
C PHE A 82 11.81 -0.39 -2.64
N ALA A 83 12.35 -1.61 -2.55
CA ALA A 83 12.69 -2.40 -3.73
C ALA A 83 11.44 -2.82 -4.57
N THR A 84 10.28 -2.92 -3.92
CA THR A 84 9.02 -3.30 -4.58
C THR A 84 8.22 -2.08 -5.09
N LEU A 85 8.54 -0.88 -4.61
CA LEU A 85 7.78 0.33 -4.89
C LEU A 85 7.93 0.75 -6.36
N GLU A 86 6.82 0.76 -7.07
CA GLU A 86 6.63 1.45 -8.34
C GLU A 86 5.93 2.78 -8.03
N VAL A 87 6.70 3.87 -8.00
CA VAL A 87 6.22 5.22 -7.66
C VAL A 87 5.04 5.59 -8.56
N PRO A 88 3.91 6.05 -7.99
CA PRO A 88 2.76 6.44 -8.79
C PRO A 88 3.07 7.56 -9.81
N GLY A 89 2.74 7.32 -11.07
CA GLY A 89 2.79 8.27 -12.17
C GLY A 89 1.62 9.25 -12.17
N LYS A 90 1.58 10.12 -13.18
CA LYS A 90 0.49 11.12 -13.34
C LYS A 90 -0.77 10.54 -13.99
N ASP A 91 -0.66 9.37 -14.60
CA ASP A 91 -1.71 8.66 -15.32
C ASP A 91 -2.51 7.69 -14.43
N GLU A 92 -2.28 7.72 -13.12
CA GLU A 92 -2.87 6.84 -12.11
C GLU A 92 -3.36 7.59 -10.86
#